data_AF-A0A9E3Q879-F1
#
_entry.id   AF-A0A9E3Q879-F1
#
_cell.length_a   1.000
_cell.length_b   1.000
_cell.length_c   1.000
_cell.angle_alpha   90.00
_cell.angle_beta   90.00
_cell.angle_gamma   90.00
#
_symmetry.space_group_name_H-M   'P 1'
#
loop_
_entity.id
_entity.type
_entity.pdbx_description
1 polymer ?
#
loop_
_entity_poly.entity_id
_entity_poly.type
_entity_poly.pdbx_seq_one_letter_code
_entity_poly.pdbx_strand_id
1 'polypeptide(L)'
;TGETKNVTTGYVWQNGIHPTRALPLLQNILNALGRDPLTTRVSCPIAGVPGYGGAMGPTQFIPSTWNLIAGKIGAAVGKTTPDPWNPADAIMAAGILLQGNGAAAGTPDAERNAACKYYSGKSCYVAKYIASYGTQVMSRANNIQLTMIDPLQNP
;
A
#
# COMPACT_ATOMS: atom_id res chain seq x y z
N THR A 1 2.68 20.44 -10.04
CA THR A 1 1.54 20.00 -10.88
C THR A 1 0.97 18.66 -10.44
N GLY A 2 1.77 17.75 -9.87
CA GLY A 2 1.31 16.38 -9.57
C GLY A 2 1.50 15.42 -10.75
N GLU A 3 2.20 15.88 -11.79
CA GLU A 3 2.55 15.06 -12.94
C GLU A 3 3.63 14.04 -12.58
N THR A 4 3.55 12.86 -13.21
CA THR A 4 4.61 11.84 -13.14
C THR A 4 4.92 11.31 -14.53
N LYS A 5 6.15 10.82 -14.73
CA LYS A 5 6.61 10.28 -16.03
C LYS A 5 6.77 8.76 -15.94
N ASN A 6 6.18 8.03 -16.87
CA ASN A 6 6.40 6.60 -17.01
C ASN A 6 7.87 6.34 -17.39
N VAL A 7 8.55 5.49 -16.63
CA VAL A 7 9.98 5.23 -16.79
C VAL A 7 10.33 4.47 -18.09
N THR A 8 9.37 3.75 -18.66
CA THR A 8 9.57 2.92 -19.86
C THR A 8 9.13 3.64 -21.12
N THR A 9 7.94 4.25 -21.12
CA THR A 9 7.35 4.86 -22.31
C THR A 9 7.60 6.37 -22.40
N GLY A 10 8.03 7.00 -21.31
CA GLY A 10 8.18 8.45 -21.22
C GLY A 10 6.85 9.22 -21.16
N TYR A 11 5.71 8.52 -21.18
CA TYR A 11 4.39 9.14 -21.09
C TYR A 11 4.22 9.92 -19.79
N VAL A 12 3.67 11.14 -19.88
CA VAL A 12 3.43 12.02 -18.72
C VAL A 12 1.98 11.91 -18.27
N TRP A 13 1.79 11.48 -17.03
CA TRP A 13 0.49 11.41 -16.37
C TRP A 13 0.18 12.73 -15.68
N GLN A 14 -0.89 13.40 -16.07
CA GLN A 14 -1.39 14.62 -15.40
C GLN A 14 -1.89 14.34 -13.97
N ASN A 15 -2.44 13.15 -13.74
CA ASN A 15 -2.91 12.65 -12.45
C ASN A 15 -1.91 11.67 -11.80
N GLY A 16 -0.62 11.90 -12.01
CA GLY A 16 0.45 11.05 -11.51
C GLY A 16 0.46 10.90 -9.98
N ILE A 17 0.19 11.98 -9.26
CA ILE A 17 0.03 12.02 -7.80
C ILE A 17 -0.88 13.17 -7.39
N HIS A 18 -1.64 13.01 -6.32
CA HIS A 18 -2.52 14.08 -5.83
C HIS A 18 -1.70 15.30 -5.37
N PRO A 19 -1.89 16.50 -5.95
CA PRO A 19 -0.96 17.62 -5.79
C PRO A 19 -0.93 18.22 -4.37
N THR A 20 -2.04 18.19 -3.64
CA THR A 20 -2.09 18.77 -2.28
C THR A 20 -2.06 17.73 -1.16
N ARG A 21 -2.79 16.60 -1.32
CA ARG A 21 -2.86 15.55 -0.28
C ARG A 21 -1.63 14.64 -0.21
N ALA A 22 -0.94 14.39 -1.33
CA ALA A 22 0.08 13.34 -1.40
C ALA A 22 1.47 13.87 -1.77
N LEU A 23 1.56 14.79 -2.74
CA LEU A 23 2.85 15.28 -3.22
C LEU A 23 3.71 15.96 -2.12
N PRO A 24 3.18 16.86 -1.26
CA PRO A 24 4.00 17.46 -0.21
C PRO A 24 4.53 16.44 0.80
N LEU A 25 3.70 15.43 1.13
CA LEU A 25 4.08 14.36 2.04
C LEU A 25 5.13 13.45 1.41
N LEU A 26 5.03 13.15 0.12
CA LEU A 26 6.06 12.43 -0.61
C LEU A 26 7.39 13.19 -0.56
N GLN A 27 7.39 14.50 -0.81
CA GLN A 27 8.60 15.33 -0.75
C GLN A 27 9.28 15.27 0.63
N ASN A 28 8.50 15.33 1.71
CA ASN A 28 9.02 15.19 3.07
C ASN A 28 9.61 13.80 3.33
N ILE A 29 8.92 12.73 2.91
CA ILE A 29 9.40 11.36 3.04
C ILE A 29 10.72 11.17 2.28
N LEU A 30 10.80 11.66 1.04
CA LEU A 30 12.01 11.55 0.22
C LEU A 30 13.17 12.35 0.80
N ASN A 31 12.92 13.55 1.29
CA ASN A 31 13.93 14.36 1.97
C ASN A 31 14.50 13.63 3.20
N ALA A 32 13.62 13.08 4.05
CA ALA A 32 14.03 12.33 5.23
C ALA A 32 14.83 11.05 4.89
N LEU A 33 14.57 10.44 3.73
CA LEU A 33 15.28 9.27 3.23
C LEU A 33 16.52 9.62 2.37
N GLY A 34 16.80 10.91 2.14
CA GLY A 34 17.91 11.36 1.28
C GLY A 34 17.74 10.97 -0.19
N ARG A 35 16.50 10.88 -0.68
CA ARG A 35 16.18 10.42 -2.05
C ARG A 35 15.77 11.57 -2.97
N ASP A 36 16.14 11.44 -4.24
CA ASP A 36 15.75 12.38 -5.28
C ASP A 36 14.31 12.09 -5.79
N PRO A 37 13.39 13.07 -5.76
CA PRO A 37 12.02 12.92 -6.26
C PRO A 37 11.91 12.66 -7.76
N LEU A 38 12.90 13.02 -8.58
CA LEU A 38 12.86 12.81 -10.02
C LEU A 38 13.20 11.38 -10.44
N THR A 39 13.93 10.65 -9.58
CA THR A 39 14.39 9.28 -9.85
C THR A 39 13.69 8.24 -8.96
N THR A 40 13.03 8.67 -7.89
CA THR A 40 12.30 7.77 -7.00
C THR A 40 10.96 7.35 -7.62
N ARG A 41 10.77 6.03 -7.77
CA ARG A 41 9.58 5.46 -8.42
C ARG A 41 8.35 5.50 -7.51
N VAL A 42 7.23 5.91 -8.10
CA VAL A 42 5.87 5.76 -7.57
C VAL A 42 4.98 5.11 -8.63
N SER A 43 3.85 4.55 -8.21
CA SER A 43 2.93 3.87 -9.13
C SER A 43 2.29 4.83 -10.12
N CYS A 44 2.00 4.33 -11.32
CA CYS A 44 1.12 5.03 -12.27
C CYS A 44 -0.33 5.04 -11.73
N PRO A 45 -1.18 5.97 -12.19
CA PRO A 45 -2.62 5.84 -12.04
C PRO A 45 -3.12 4.58 -12.77
N ILE A 46 -4.21 4.00 -12.28
CA ILE A 46 -4.84 2.85 -12.92
C ILE A 46 -5.64 3.34 -14.14
N ALA A 47 -5.29 2.83 -15.32
CA ALA A 47 -5.97 3.21 -16.56
C ALA A 47 -7.48 2.90 -16.47
N GLY A 48 -8.31 3.87 -16.86
CA GLY A 48 -9.77 3.72 -16.84
C GLY A 48 -10.42 3.83 -15.45
N VAL A 49 -9.65 4.02 -14.37
CA VAL A 49 -10.18 4.25 -13.02
C VAL A 49 -9.96 5.71 -12.62
N PRO A 50 -11.03 6.45 -12.25
CA PRO A 50 -10.89 7.81 -11.74
C PRO A 50 -10.02 7.82 -10.47
N GLY A 51 -8.95 8.61 -10.48
CA GLY A 51 -8.04 8.68 -9.35
C GLY A 51 -6.66 9.21 -9.71
N TYR A 52 -5.74 9.05 -8.77
CA TYR A 52 -4.34 9.43 -8.91
C TYR A 52 -3.46 8.19 -8.74
N GLY A 53 -2.26 8.23 -9.33
CA GLY A 53 -1.18 7.31 -8.98
C GLY A 53 -0.49 7.72 -7.68
N GLY A 54 0.83 7.52 -7.64
CA GLY A 54 1.67 8.09 -6.59
C GLY A 54 1.83 7.20 -5.36
N ALA A 55 1.43 5.93 -5.45
CA ALA A 55 1.65 4.99 -4.37
C ALA A 55 3.14 4.57 -4.32
N MET A 56 3.64 4.37 -3.11
CA MET A 56 5.04 4.11 -2.82
C MET A 56 5.27 2.63 -2.54
N GLY A 57 6.41 2.11 -3.03
CA GLY A 57 6.92 0.80 -2.63
C GLY A 57 6.06 -0.40 -3.06
N PRO A 58 6.47 -1.62 -2.65
CA PRO A 58 5.83 -2.86 -3.05
C PRO A 58 4.40 -3.02 -2.48
N THR A 59 4.10 -2.36 -1.37
CA THR A 59 2.78 -2.44 -0.72
C THR A 59 1.84 -1.31 -1.12
N GLN A 60 2.21 -0.48 -2.10
CA GLN A 60 1.35 0.53 -2.72
C GLN A 60 0.75 1.54 -1.71
N PHE A 61 1.53 2.00 -0.72
CA PHE A 61 1.06 3.01 0.23
C PHE A 61 0.96 4.39 -0.41
N ILE A 62 -0.18 5.06 -0.25
CA ILE A 62 -0.30 6.49 -0.54
C ILE A 62 0.48 7.29 0.52
N PRO A 63 1.24 8.35 0.16
CA PRO A 63 2.03 9.14 1.10
C PRO A 63 1.25 9.64 2.33
N SER A 64 0.00 10.05 2.14
CA SER A 64 -0.87 10.45 3.25
C SER A 64 -1.15 9.33 4.25
N THR A 65 -1.39 8.12 3.76
CA THR A 65 -1.63 6.95 4.63
C THR A 65 -0.35 6.55 5.36
N TRP A 66 0.78 6.53 4.65
CA TRP A 66 2.08 6.25 5.26
C TRP A 66 2.38 7.22 6.40
N ASN A 67 2.20 8.52 6.17
CA ASN A 67 2.45 9.56 7.17
C ASN A 67 1.63 9.38 8.45
N LEU A 68 0.40 8.86 8.36
CA LEU A 68 -0.45 8.60 9.53
C LEU A 68 0.08 7.48 10.43
N ILE A 69 0.83 6.52 9.87
CA ILE A 69 1.31 5.34 10.60
C ILE A 69 2.84 5.24 10.66
N ALA A 70 3.59 6.19 10.10
CA ALA A 70 5.05 6.18 10.04
C ALA A 70 5.70 5.97 11.41
N GLY A 71 5.19 6.64 12.46
CA GLY A 71 5.69 6.44 13.82
C GLY A 71 5.48 5.00 14.35
N LYS A 72 4.33 4.38 14.03
CA LYS A 72 4.05 2.99 14.40
C LYS A 72 4.95 2.01 13.64
N ILE A 73 5.17 2.28 12.35
CA ILE A 73 6.09 1.47 11.52
C ILE A 73 7.49 1.56 12.11
N GLY A 74 7.99 2.78 12.32
CA GLY A 74 9.33 3.03 12.88
C GLY A 74 9.55 2.34 14.22
N ALA A 75 8.58 2.42 15.14
CA ALA A 75 8.63 1.70 16.41
C ALA A 75 8.68 0.17 16.23
N ALA A 76 7.89 -0.39 15.31
CA ALA A 76 7.84 -1.83 15.06
C ALA A 76 9.11 -2.39 14.40
N VAL A 77 9.80 -1.59 13.58
CA VAL A 77 11.02 -2.02 12.86
C VAL A 77 12.32 -1.45 13.46
N GLY A 78 12.23 -0.71 14.58
CA GLY A 78 13.39 -0.12 15.24
C GLY A 78 14.09 0.98 14.43
N LYS A 79 13.35 1.75 13.63
CA LYS A 79 13.88 2.83 12.79
C LYS A 79 13.23 4.17 13.11
N THR A 80 14.04 5.24 13.13
CA THR A 80 13.52 6.61 13.23
C THR A 80 12.78 7.03 11.96
N THR A 81 13.28 6.61 10.79
CA THR A 81 12.70 6.92 9.48
C THR A 81 12.46 5.62 8.71
N PRO A 82 11.24 5.05 8.77
CA PRO A 82 10.93 3.86 7.99
C PRO A 82 10.85 4.20 6.50
N ASP A 83 11.19 3.23 5.66
CA ASP A 83 11.32 3.40 4.21
C ASP A 83 10.26 2.57 3.45
N PRO A 84 9.30 3.20 2.75
CA PRO A 84 8.24 2.45 2.05
C PRO A 84 8.77 1.59 0.90
N TRP A 85 9.99 1.82 0.40
CA TRP A 85 10.62 0.96 -0.60
C TRP A 85 11.50 -0.14 0.00
N ASN A 86 11.75 -0.12 1.31
CA ASN A 86 12.38 -1.24 2.01
C ASN A 86 11.34 -2.35 2.23
N PRO A 87 11.57 -3.60 1.77
CA PRO A 87 10.56 -4.66 1.88
C PRO A 87 10.09 -4.96 3.30
N ALA A 88 10.98 -4.96 4.29
CA ALA A 88 10.63 -5.27 5.67
C ALA A 88 9.71 -4.18 6.26
N ASP A 89 10.04 -2.91 6.05
CA ASP A 89 9.23 -1.77 6.52
C ASP A 89 7.88 -1.73 5.81
N ALA A 90 7.87 -1.98 4.50
CA ALA A 90 6.67 -2.00 3.68
C ALA A 90 5.68 -3.10 4.10
N ILE A 91 6.19 -4.32 4.37
CA ILE A 91 5.38 -5.45 4.85
C ILE A 91 4.87 -5.18 6.26
N MET A 92 5.72 -4.65 7.16
CA MET A 92 5.29 -4.27 8.50
C MET A 92 4.19 -3.20 8.47
N ALA A 93 4.34 -2.19 7.61
CA ALA A 93 3.32 -1.17 7.40
C ALA A 93 1.98 -1.77 6.95
N ALA A 94 2.02 -2.72 6.01
CA ALA A 94 0.82 -3.40 5.54
C ALA A 94 0.13 -4.17 6.67
N GLY A 95 0.91 -4.91 7.48
CA GLY A 95 0.41 -5.61 8.66
C GLY A 95 -0.27 -4.66 9.67
N ILE A 96 0.38 -3.54 10.00
CA ILE A 96 -0.17 -2.51 10.91
C ILE A 96 -1.49 -1.96 10.38
N LEU A 97 -1.57 -1.63 9.08
CA LEU A 97 -2.79 -1.08 8.50
C LEU A 97 -3.92 -2.12 8.44
N LEU A 98 -3.61 -3.36 8.05
CA LEU A 98 -4.59 -4.46 8.03
C LEU A 98 -5.13 -4.76 9.44
N GLN A 99 -4.24 -4.79 10.44
CA GLN A 99 -4.63 -4.95 11.84
C GLN A 99 -5.59 -3.84 12.27
N GLY A 100 -5.24 -2.57 12.01
CA GLY A 100 -6.10 -1.42 12.33
C GLY A 100 -7.43 -1.41 11.56
N ASN A 101 -7.49 -2.06 10.40
CA ASN A 101 -8.72 -2.22 9.61
C ASN A 101 -9.65 -3.32 10.12
N GLY A 102 -9.21 -4.13 11.10
CA GLY A 102 -10.00 -5.17 11.76
C GLY A 102 -9.47 -6.59 11.58
N ALA A 103 -8.37 -6.80 10.85
CA ALA A 103 -7.81 -8.14 10.64
C ALA A 103 -7.36 -8.82 11.96
N ALA A 104 -7.16 -8.04 13.03
CA ALA A 104 -6.80 -8.57 14.35
C ALA A 104 -7.78 -9.61 14.92
N ALA A 105 -9.04 -9.63 14.43
CA ALA A 105 -10.03 -10.62 14.85
C ALA A 105 -9.69 -12.05 14.35
N GLY A 106 -8.80 -12.20 13.36
CA GLY A 106 -8.33 -13.51 12.88
C GLY A 106 -9.40 -14.36 12.22
N THR A 107 -10.49 -13.76 11.73
CA THR A 107 -11.55 -14.48 11.00
C THR A 107 -11.47 -14.15 9.51
N PRO A 108 -11.82 -15.11 8.61
CA PRO A 108 -11.77 -14.87 7.16
C PRO A 108 -12.58 -13.64 6.71
N ASP A 109 -13.73 -13.39 7.34
CA ASP A 109 -14.56 -12.22 7.02
C ASP A 109 -13.93 -10.91 7.47
N ALA A 110 -13.30 -10.88 8.66
CA ALA A 110 -12.63 -9.69 9.16
C ALA A 110 -11.40 -9.35 8.32
N GLU A 111 -10.61 -10.35 7.93
CA GLU A 111 -9.44 -10.18 7.06
C GLU A 111 -9.84 -9.74 5.65
N ARG A 112 -10.90 -10.35 5.08
CA ARG A 112 -11.48 -9.92 3.80
C ARG A 112 -11.90 -8.46 3.84
N ASN A 113 -12.61 -8.05 4.91
CA ASN A 113 -13.05 -6.68 5.07
C ASN A 113 -11.88 -5.71 5.31
N ALA A 114 -10.83 -6.14 6.00
CA ALA A 114 -9.62 -5.37 6.18
C ALA A 114 -8.89 -5.13 4.85
N ALA A 115 -8.84 -6.14 3.97
CA ALA A 115 -8.31 -6.02 2.62
C ALA A 115 -9.13 -5.04 1.74
N CYS A 116 -10.46 -5.07 1.84
CA CYS A 116 -11.33 -4.09 1.16
C CYS A 116 -11.04 -2.64 1.62
N LYS A 117 -10.88 -2.43 2.94
CA LYS A 117 -10.53 -1.13 3.50
C LYS A 117 -9.11 -0.70 3.12
N TYR A 118 -8.17 -1.63 3.04
CA TYR A 118 -6.81 -1.36 2.58
C TYR A 118 -6.82 -0.78 1.15
N TYR A 119 -7.60 -1.40 0.26
CA TYR A 119 -7.68 -1.00 -1.14
C TYR A 119 -8.43 0.32 -1.37
N SER A 120 -9.54 0.53 -0.68
CA SER A 120 -10.51 1.58 -1.02
C SER A 120 -10.82 2.58 0.11
N GLY A 121 -10.33 2.33 1.32
CA GLY A 121 -10.77 3.02 2.52
C GLY A 121 -12.22 2.72 2.93
N LYS A 122 -12.88 1.74 2.29
CA LYS A 122 -14.29 1.40 2.50
C LYS A 122 -14.48 -0.09 2.79
N SER A 123 -15.59 -0.40 3.45
CA SER A 123 -16.03 -1.77 3.73
C SER A 123 -16.35 -2.54 2.43
N CYS A 124 -16.18 -3.87 2.44
CA CYS A 124 -16.54 -4.71 1.29
C CYS A 124 -18.02 -4.59 0.89
N TYR A 125 -18.90 -4.19 1.81
CA TYR A 125 -20.33 -4.11 1.56
C TYR A 125 -20.75 -2.85 0.78
N VAL A 126 -19.81 -1.93 0.51
CA VAL A 126 -20.10 -0.65 -0.17
C VAL A 126 -20.20 -0.80 -1.69
N ALA A 127 -19.36 -1.63 -2.32
CA ALA A 127 -19.39 -1.82 -3.77
C ALA A 127 -18.82 -3.17 -4.20
N LYS A 128 -19.35 -3.72 -5.29
CA LYS A 128 -18.93 -5.03 -5.83
C LYS A 128 -17.45 -5.09 -6.17
N TYR A 129 -16.88 -4.07 -6.81
CA TYR A 129 -15.46 -4.08 -7.19
C TYR A 129 -14.52 -4.08 -5.97
N ILE A 130 -14.94 -3.47 -4.85
CA ILE A 130 -14.20 -3.48 -3.58
C ILE A 130 -14.26 -4.89 -2.98
N ALA A 131 -15.46 -5.49 -2.93
CA ALA A 131 -15.66 -6.87 -2.49
C ALA A 131 -14.82 -7.85 -3.32
N SER A 132 -14.76 -7.68 -4.64
CA SER A 132 -13.96 -8.51 -5.54
C SER A 132 -12.47 -8.44 -5.24
N TYR A 133 -11.95 -7.26 -4.86
CA TYR A 133 -10.55 -7.13 -4.43
C TYR A 133 -10.30 -7.95 -3.15
N GLY A 134 -11.13 -7.77 -2.12
CA GLY A 134 -11.00 -8.51 -0.86
C GLY A 134 -11.07 -10.04 -1.07
N THR A 135 -12.00 -10.50 -1.91
CA THR A 135 -12.12 -11.94 -2.25
C THR A 135 -10.86 -12.47 -2.96
N GLN A 136 -10.27 -11.71 -3.89
CA GLN A 136 -9.03 -12.11 -4.56
C GLN A 136 -7.84 -12.17 -3.59
N VAL A 137 -7.75 -11.23 -2.64
CA VAL A 137 -6.72 -11.25 -1.60
C VAL A 137 -6.83 -12.51 -0.75
N MET A 138 -8.03 -12.83 -0.27
CA MET A 138 -8.24 -14.04 0.53
C MET A 138 -7.95 -15.32 -0.24
N SER A 139 -8.30 -15.38 -1.53
CA SER A 139 -7.97 -16.53 -2.39
C SER A 139 -6.46 -16.73 -2.50
N ARG A 140 -5.69 -15.65 -2.66
CA ARG A 140 -4.22 -15.70 -2.70
C ARG A 140 -3.63 -16.09 -1.34
N ALA A 141 -4.14 -15.51 -0.25
CA ALA A 141 -3.69 -15.83 1.10
C ALA A 141 -3.91 -17.32 1.42
N ASN A 142 -5.09 -17.86 1.10
CA ASN A 142 -5.40 -19.27 1.28
C ASN A 142 -4.50 -20.17 0.42
N ASN A 143 -4.23 -19.79 -0.83
CA ASN A 143 -3.30 -20.54 -1.69
C ASN A 143 -1.88 -20.57 -1.10
N ILE A 144 -1.36 -19.43 -0.64
CA ILE A 144 -0.05 -19.35 0.02
C ILE A 144 -0.04 -20.23 1.28
N GLN A 145 -1.10 -20.15 2.12
CA GLN A 145 -1.20 -20.95 3.33
C GLN A 145 -1.10 -22.45 3.01
N LEU A 146 -2.01 -22.95 2.15
CA LEU A 146 -2.13 -24.38 1.86
C LEU A 146 -0.95 -24.95 1.07
N THR A 147 -0.32 -24.16 0.20
CA THR A 147 0.69 -24.69 -0.74
C THR A 147 2.12 -24.31 -0.39
N MET A 148 2.33 -23.35 0.51
CA MET A 148 3.67 -22.85 0.84
C MET A 148 3.96 -22.81 2.34
N ILE A 149 2.96 -22.60 3.22
CA ILE A 149 3.18 -22.50 4.68
C ILE A 149 2.88 -23.84 5.37
N ASP A 150 1.69 -24.41 5.17
CA ASP A 150 1.29 -25.67 5.80
C ASP A 150 2.26 -26.83 5.51
N PRO A 151 2.83 -26.96 4.29
CA PRO A 151 3.84 -27.99 4.03
C PRO A 151 5.12 -27.83 4.84
N LEU A 152 5.44 -26.63 5.34
CA LEU A 152 6.62 -26.39 6.16
C LEU A 152 6.38 -26.71 7.64
N GLN A 153 5.12 -26.75 8.07
CA GLN A 153 4.75 -26.96 9.47
C GLN A 153 4.58 -28.45 9.82
N ASN A 154 4.39 -29.30 8.81
CA ASN A 154 4.29 -30.75 8.94
C ASN A 154 5.30 -31.43 7.99
N PRO A 155 6.61 -31.39 8.31
CA PRO A 155 7.67 -31.95 7.47
C PRO A 155 7.63 -33.48 7.36
#